data_AF-A0A919MW61-F1
#
_entry.id   AF-A0A919MW61-F1
#
_cell.length_a   1.000
_cell.length_b   1.000
_cell.length_c   1.000
_cell.angle_alpha   90.00
_cell.angle_beta   90.00
_cell.angle_gamma   90.00
#
_symmetry.space_group_name_H-M   'P 1'
#
loop_
_entity.id
_entity.type
_entity.pdbx_description
1 polymer ?
#
loop_
_entity_poly.entity_id
_entity_poly.type
_entity_poly.pdbx_seq_one_letter_code
_entity_poly.pdbx_strand_id
1 'polypeptide(L)' 'MTSNNTPRGTADLGIWANLGVWIAFGACFGLLFGVIVGGFSDSVTFGVGLGLPLGTGLGVVAGSVFIARSKAGGES' A
#
# COMPACT_ATOMS: atom_id res chain seq x y z
N MET A 1 14.97 15.74 34.27
CA MET A 1 13.97 15.98 33.20
C MET A 1 14.66 15.78 31.87
N THR A 2 14.57 14.59 31.28
CA THR A 2 15.12 14.30 29.95
C THR A 2 13.95 14.34 28.97
N SER A 3 13.90 15.39 28.17
CA SER A 3 12.93 15.56 27.09
C SER A 3 13.40 14.67 25.93
N ASN A 4 12.79 13.50 25.78
CA ASN A 4 12.93 12.66 24.60
C ASN A 4 12.27 13.36 23.42
N ASN A 5 13.00 14.27 22.79
CA ASN A 5 12.63 14.92 21.54
C ASN A 5 13.17 14.08 20.38
N THR A 6 12.68 12.84 20.24
CA THR A 6 12.81 12.13 18.98
C THR A 6 12.02 12.94 17.94
N PRO A 7 12.64 13.39 16.83
CA PRO A 7 11.93 14.19 15.84
C PRO A 7 10.85 13.31 15.22
N ARG A 8 9.59 13.55 15.62
CA ARG A 8 8.41 12.87 15.10
C ARG A 8 8.34 12.92 13.56
N GLY A 9 8.98 13.91 12.95
CA GLY A 9 9.09 14.04 11.50
C GLY A 9 9.75 12.86 10.78
N THR A 10 10.77 12.20 11.35
CA THR A 10 11.45 11.07 10.67
C THR A 10 10.61 9.79 10.71
N ALA A 11 9.89 9.57 11.82
CA ALA A 11 8.97 8.43 11.93
C ALA A 11 7.76 8.61 11.01
N ASP A 12 7.20 9.83 10.93
CA ASP A 12 6.07 10.14 10.07
C ASP A 12 6.45 10.00 8.58
N LEU A 13 7.61 10.51 8.15
CA LEU A 13 8.11 10.31 6.78
C LEU A 13 8.31 8.83 6.43
N GLY A 14 8.81 8.02 7.37
CA GLY A 14 8.99 6.58 7.15
C GLY A 14 7.66 5.83 6.99
N ILE A 15 6.63 6.25 7.72
CA ILE A 15 5.28 5.67 7.65
C ILE A 15 4.58 6.06 6.34
N TRP A 16 4.69 7.32 5.92
CA TRP A 16 4.17 7.79 4.64
C TRP A 16 4.91 7.18 3.45
N ALA A 17 6.24 7.02 3.54
CA ALA A 17 7.02 6.32 2.52
C ALA A 17 6.63 4.84 2.42
N ASN A 18 6.35 4.18 3.54
CA ASN A 18 5.89 2.78 3.57
C ASN A 18 4.49 2.62 2.96
N LEU A 19 3.58 3.55 3.25
CA LEU A 19 2.26 3.63 2.60
C LEU A 19 2.37 3.88 1.10
N GLY A 20 3.24 4.79 0.67
CA GLY A 20 3.49 5.05 -0.75
C GLY A 20 4.01 3.82 -1.50
N VAL A 21 4.92 3.04 -0.89
CA VAL A 21 5.39 1.76 -1.44
C VAL A 21 4.24 0.76 -1.55
N TRP A 22 3.39 0.67 -0.54
CA TRP A 22 2.25 -0.24 -0.54
C TRP A 22 1.17 0.15 -1.57
N ILE A 23 0.95 1.45 -1.77
CA ILE A 23 0.10 1.99 -2.83
C ILE A 23 0.67 1.64 -4.20
N ALA A 24 1.94 1.91 -4.43
CA ALA A 24 2.61 1.61 -5.70
C ALA A 24 2.63 0.11 -5.99
N PHE A 25 2.89 -0.71 -4.96
CA PHE A 25 2.83 -2.17 -5.04
C PHE A 25 1.42 -2.65 -5.38
N GLY A 26 0.41 -2.14 -4.68
CA GLY A 26 -0.99 -2.44 -4.94
C GLY A 26 -1.43 -2.04 -6.35
N ALA A 27 -1.02 -0.86 -6.83
CA ALA A 27 -1.32 -0.39 -8.18
C ALA A 27 -0.66 -1.27 -9.26
N CYS A 28 0.62 -1.62 -9.10
CA CYS A 28 1.32 -2.55 -10.01
C CYS A 28 0.67 -3.93 -10.01
N PHE A 29 0.35 -4.47 -8.84
CA PHE A 29 -0.32 -5.77 -8.71
C PHE A 29 -1.72 -5.74 -9.34
N GLY A 30 -2.50 -4.71 -9.05
CA GLY A 30 -3.82 -4.49 -9.62
C GLY A 30 -3.81 -4.34 -11.14
N LEU A 31 -2.83 -3.61 -11.68
CA LEU A 31 -2.65 -3.46 -13.11
C LEU A 31 -2.27 -4.80 -13.77
N LEU A 32 -1.31 -5.54 -13.20
CA LEU A 32 -0.92 -6.85 -13.72
C LEU A 32 -2.09 -7.85 -13.70
N PHE A 33 -2.79 -7.92 -12.57
CA PHE A 33 -3.99 -8.75 -12.43
C PHE A 33 -5.08 -8.34 -13.42
N GLY A 34 -5.31 -7.04 -13.56
CA GLY A 34 -6.26 -6.47 -14.52
C GLY A 34 -5.92 -6.80 -15.97
N VAL A 35 -4.64 -6.72 -16.36
CA VAL A 35 -4.18 -7.11 -17.69
C VAL A 35 -4.40 -8.60 -17.94
N ILE A 36 -4.12 -9.45 -16.96
CA ILE A 36 -4.32 -10.91 -17.09
C ILE A 36 -5.81 -11.25 -17.25
N VAL A 37 -6.66 -10.73 -16.36
CA VAL A 37 -8.11 -10.98 -16.40
C VAL A 37 -8.75 -10.37 -17.65
N GLY A 38 -8.33 -9.15 -18.02
CA GLY A 38 -8.80 -8.46 -19.21
C GLY A 38 -8.33 -9.14 -20.50
N GLY A 39 -7.11 -9.69 -20.52
CA GLY A 39 -6.60 -10.50 -21.63
C GLY A 39 -7.39 -11.79 -21.80
N PHE A 40 -7.84 -12.42 -20.71
CA PHE A 40 -8.70 -13.60 -20.76
C PHE A 40 -10.11 -13.29 -21.30
N SER A 41 -10.54 -12.03 -21.21
CA SER A 41 -11.87 -11.58 -21.64
C SER A 41 -11.85 -10.80 -22.96
N ASP A 42 -10.73 -10.79 -23.69
CA ASP A 42 -10.51 -9.98 -24.91
C ASP A 42 -10.82 -8.47 -24.69
N SER A 43 -10.68 -8.01 -23.46
CA SER A 43 -11.07 -6.67 -23.00
C SER A 43 -10.12 -6.20 -21.91
N VAL A 44 -8.87 -5.97 -22.31
CA VAL A 44 -7.78 -5.48 -21.44
C VAL A 44 -8.16 -4.16 -20.77
N THR A 45 -8.86 -3.26 -21.46
CA THR A 45 -9.32 -1.98 -20.89
C THR A 45 -10.27 -2.17 -19.70
N PHE A 46 -11.16 -3.15 -19.77
CA PHE A 46 -12.08 -3.47 -18.68
C PHE A 46 -11.33 -4.09 -17.49
N GLY A 47 -10.42 -5.02 -17.79
CA GLY A 47 -9.58 -5.65 -16.78
C GLY A 47 -8.67 -4.66 -16.05
N VAL A 48 -8.00 -3.76 -16.77
CA VAL A 48 -7.18 -2.69 -16.17
C VAL A 48 -8.04 -1.68 -15.40
N GLY A 49 -9.21 -1.32 -15.94
CA GLY A 49 -10.15 -0.38 -15.30
C GLY A 49 -10.67 -0.88 -13.95
N LEU A 50 -10.84 -2.19 -13.78
CA LEU A 50 -11.20 -2.81 -12.50
C LEU A 50 -9.98 -3.14 -11.63
N GLY A 51 -8.90 -3.59 -12.26
CA GLY A 51 -7.69 -4.04 -11.58
C GLY A 51 -6.96 -2.92 -10.84
N LEU A 52 -6.83 -1.74 -11.46
CA LEU A 52 -6.17 -0.58 -10.84
C LEU A 52 -6.84 -0.13 -9.52
N PRO A 53 -8.16 0.16 -9.46
CA PRO A 53 -8.79 0.59 -8.22
C PRO A 53 -8.80 -0.52 -7.16
N LEU A 54 -9.01 -1.78 -7.56
CA LEU A 54 -8.96 -2.91 -6.63
C LEU A 54 -7.57 -3.12 -6.03
N GLY A 55 -6.53 -3.12 -6.86
CA GLY A 55 -5.16 -3.30 -6.40
C GLY A 55 -4.66 -2.12 -5.58
N THR A 56 -4.98 -0.89 -5.97
CA THR A 56 -4.61 0.30 -5.20
C THR A 56 -5.30 0.30 -3.83
N GLY A 57 -6.59 -0.03 -3.78
CA GLY A 57 -7.35 -0.17 -2.53
C GLY A 57 -6.78 -1.26 -1.63
N LEU A 58 -6.47 -2.43 -2.19
CA LEU A 58 -5.85 -3.54 -1.46
C LEU A 58 -4.47 -3.15 -0.91
N GLY A 59 -3.67 -2.44 -1.73
CA GLY A 59 -2.37 -1.92 -1.34
C GLY A 59 -2.44 -0.97 -0.14
N VAL A 60 -3.39 -0.03 -0.15
CA VAL A 60 -3.63 0.89 0.97
C VAL A 60 -4.04 0.13 2.23
N VAL A 61 -5.01 -0.78 2.12
CA VAL A 61 -5.54 -1.53 3.27
C VAL A 61 -4.42 -2.36 3.90
N ALA A 62 -3.69 -3.12 3.10
CA ALA A 62 -2.65 -3.99 3.63
C ALA A 62 -1.41 -3.21 4.13
N GLY A 63 -1.07 -2.07 3.52
CA GLY A 63 -0.09 -1.13 4.07
C GLY A 63 -0.51 -0.55 5.42
N SER A 64 -1.77 -0.15 5.55
CA SER A 64 -2.31 0.39 6.82
C SER A 64 -2.31 -0.65 7.95
N VAL A 65 -2.67 -1.91 7.64
CA VAL A 65 -2.61 -3.02 8.60
C VAL A 65 -1.18 -3.35 9.01
N PHE A 66 -0.25 -3.34 8.06
CA PHE A 66 1.16 -3.59 8.33
C PHE A 66 1.75 -2.52 9.28
N ILE A 67 1.45 -1.25 9.03
CA ILE A 67 1.86 -0.14 9.90
C ILE A 67 1.23 -0.27 11.29
N ALA A 68 -0.07 -0.58 11.36
CA ALA A 68 -0.75 -0.80 12.64
C ALA A 68 -0.13 -1.95 13.45
N ARG A 69 0.25 -3.05 12.80
CA ARG A 69 0.92 -4.19 13.45
C ARG A 69 2.36 -3.88 13.86
N SER A 70 3.10 -3.12 13.05
CA SER A 70 4.45 -2.69 13.39
C SER A 70 4.49 -1.80 14.64
N LYS A 71 3.47 -0.95 14.82
CA LYS A 71 3.32 -0.14 16.04
C LYS A 71 3.06 -1.00 17.28
N ALA A 72 2.20 -2.01 17.18
CA ALA A 72 1.84 -2.89 18.30
C ALA A 72 2.93 -3.90 18.70
N GLY A 73 3.91 -4.17 17.83
CA GLY A 73 5.02 -5.10 18.11
C GLY A 73 6.27 -4.45 18.74
N GLY A 74 6.29 -3.13 18.88
CA GLY A 74 7.43 -2.38 19.45
C GLY A 74 7.34 -2.15 20.96
N GLU A 75 6.31 -2.67 21.62
CA GLU A 75 6.06 -2.57 23.07
C GLU A 75 6.41 -3.91 23.75
N SER A 76 7.66 -4.35 23.68
CA SER A 76 8.19 -5.51 24.44
C SER A 76 9.64 -5.30 24.84
#